data_AF-A0A0W0YPD1-F1
#
_entry.id   AF-A0A0W0YPD1-F1
#
_cell.length_a   1.000
_cell.length_b   1.000
_cell.length_c   1.000
_cell.angle_alpha   90.00
_cell.angle_beta   90.00
_cell.angle_gamma   90.00
#
_symmetry.space_group_name_H-M   'P 1'
#
loop_
_entity.id
_entity.type
_entity.pdbx_description
1 polymer ?
#
loop_
_entity_poly.entity_id
_entity_poly.type
_entity_poly.pdbx_seq_one_letter_code
_entity_poly.pdbx_strand_id
1 'polypeptide(L)'
;MMSAWTLSVHVCVLFGWNLKNLLLLVPFVVSLFFIGFFHCLKKSPNSFETEAISYERAVVGLLLLAWIFLAYAVTRSDLDDAYFTAVAAFSSSHPESSLLAVDPMFGEKKLPLPFPSCRFSSFELISGAIAYLFSVPAMDPYYIYLLPVWLMVVLAATFLLTKEIIPQRWILAGVIAFLFTLLLGEMHRGPANFSFVRIFQGKAVFLSAIVPLIFYFTAKFLSKRGTLMDLFLLGCCQMTSIGLSHFGTLMAPIAGFGALFSNVPLIISNWKKACLAFAMLLIPAPYLIYIMLQSKNSPLLNFPLESSTQVWSSVMGIHQQYLIGLLLIIGPILAKNSLMRWRLAIPIFLFFFIYLNPYLSEFISKYVTTPAVYWRISWSFPILIFSAISYALVIDNILEKKPLRHFYVSLWFFIFGLILYSLPYNTLREKNIGPFEGFAVWKVPSNTLGIAMEIITIIGDNGTSLLAPDEIAGVVSRFEKHPRLVNVRGMYLDILKPSFSSEEYSRRIALYNLTLGTISEEERFIEESLKQLNVSIVIIAVDNESSEIVHLLHTAHYKRIKVKSNYAFWVNKTSSLRDAVKQINVTNNE
;
A
#
# COMPACT_ATOMS: atom_id res chain seq x y z
N MET A 1 17.69 -2.77 9.16
CA MET A 1 17.68 -3.68 7.98
C MET A 1 16.97 -3.04 6.79
N MET A 2 15.67 -2.72 6.87
CA MET A 2 14.93 -2.14 5.72
C MET A 2 15.56 -0.85 5.13
N SER A 3 16.09 0.04 5.96
CA SER A 3 16.83 1.23 5.48
C SER A 3 18.08 0.88 4.67
N ALA A 4 18.81 -0.15 5.11
CA ALA A 4 20.01 -0.63 4.43
C ALA A 4 19.66 -1.31 3.10
N TRP A 5 18.57 -2.09 3.09
CA TRP A 5 17.99 -2.65 1.87
C TRP A 5 17.64 -1.55 0.86
N THR A 6 16.88 -0.55 1.31
CA THR A 6 16.46 0.59 0.50
C THR A 6 17.66 1.32 -0.10
N LEU A 7 18.66 1.62 0.72
CA LEU A 7 19.90 2.26 0.25
C LEU A 7 20.64 1.39 -0.77
N SER A 8 20.72 0.08 -0.55
CA SER A 8 21.37 -0.86 -1.48
C SER A 8 20.65 -0.89 -2.83
N VAL A 9 19.32 -0.92 -2.83
CA VAL A 9 18.52 -0.84 -4.06
C VAL A 9 18.78 0.47 -4.78
N HIS A 10 18.76 1.60 -4.08
CA HIS A 10 18.99 2.90 -4.72
C HIS A 10 20.40 3.00 -5.34
N VAL A 11 21.42 2.46 -4.67
CA VAL A 11 22.77 2.34 -5.24
C VAL A 11 22.72 1.51 -6.50
N CYS A 12 22.08 0.33 -6.48
CA CYS A 12 21.98 -0.51 -7.67
C CYS A 12 21.24 0.20 -8.84
N VAL A 13 20.13 0.88 -8.56
CA VAL A 13 19.36 1.64 -9.57
C VAL A 13 20.23 2.75 -10.18
N LEU A 14 20.98 3.50 -9.35
CA LEU A 14 21.87 4.56 -9.82
C LEU A 14 22.98 4.05 -10.74
N PHE A 15 23.54 2.87 -10.46
CA PHE A 15 24.58 2.25 -11.28
C PHE A 15 24.05 1.35 -12.42
N GLY A 16 22.73 1.26 -12.59
CA GLY A 16 22.11 0.35 -13.56
C GLY A 16 22.35 -1.13 -13.26
N TRP A 17 22.68 -1.46 -12.02
CA TRP A 17 22.94 -2.82 -11.55
C TRP A 17 21.66 -3.64 -11.41
N ASN A 18 21.83 -4.96 -11.37
CA ASN A 18 20.76 -5.94 -11.38
C ASN A 18 20.57 -6.61 -10.00
N LEU A 19 19.67 -7.60 -9.93
CA LEU A 19 19.34 -8.28 -8.68
C LEU A 19 20.54 -9.03 -8.09
N LYS A 20 21.39 -9.63 -8.92
CA LYS A 20 22.58 -10.34 -8.42
C LYS A 20 23.56 -9.40 -7.72
N ASN A 21 23.80 -8.23 -8.31
CA ASN A 21 24.62 -7.19 -7.68
C ASN A 21 24.01 -6.72 -6.36
N LEU A 22 22.68 -6.58 -6.29
CA LEU A 22 21.99 -6.21 -5.06
C LEU A 22 22.23 -7.24 -3.95
N LEU A 23 22.09 -8.53 -4.26
CA LEU A 23 22.31 -9.62 -3.29
C LEU A 23 23.73 -9.65 -2.75
N LEU A 24 24.73 -9.27 -3.57
CA LEU A 24 26.11 -9.11 -3.13
C LEU A 24 26.33 -7.85 -2.27
N LEU A 25 25.67 -6.74 -2.60
CA LEU A 25 25.84 -5.46 -1.92
C LEU A 25 25.18 -5.42 -0.53
N VAL A 26 23.98 -6.00 -0.41
CA VAL A 26 23.14 -5.90 0.79
C VAL A 26 23.86 -6.31 2.09
N PRO A 27 24.59 -7.44 2.17
CA PRO A 27 25.31 -7.81 3.38
C PRO A 27 26.29 -6.74 3.89
N PHE A 28 26.98 -6.05 2.99
CA PHE A 28 27.93 -4.99 3.36
C PHE A 28 27.21 -3.76 3.92
N VAL A 29 26.18 -3.28 3.23
CA VAL A 29 25.41 -2.11 3.66
C VAL A 29 24.66 -2.41 4.97
N VAL A 30 24.08 -3.61 5.11
CA VAL A 30 23.44 -4.06 6.35
C VAL A 30 24.46 -4.09 7.49
N SER A 31 25.66 -4.61 7.27
CA SER A 31 26.74 -4.63 8.27
C SER A 31 27.12 -3.22 8.71
N LEU A 32 27.23 -2.25 7.79
CA LEU A 32 27.50 -0.84 8.13
C LEU A 32 26.39 -0.23 9.00
N PHE A 33 25.12 -0.51 8.69
CA PHE A 33 24.00 -0.08 9.52
C PHE A 33 24.01 -0.74 10.90
N PHE A 34 24.40 -2.01 11.02
CA PHE A 34 24.58 -2.67 12.31
C PHE A 34 25.73 -2.07 13.11
N ILE A 35 26.86 -1.75 12.48
CA ILE A 35 27.97 -1.04 13.14
C ILE A 35 27.49 0.31 13.66
N GLY A 36 26.77 1.09 12.85
CA GLY A 36 26.15 2.35 13.28
C GLY A 36 25.18 2.17 14.45
N PHE A 37 24.32 1.16 14.37
CA PHE A 37 23.38 0.78 15.43
C PHE A 37 24.11 0.47 16.74
N PHE A 38 25.10 -0.42 16.73
CA PHE A 38 25.85 -0.81 17.93
C PHE A 38 26.71 0.34 18.48
N HIS A 39 27.25 1.19 17.60
CA HIS A 39 27.98 2.39 18.01
C HIS A 39 27.06 3.38 18.75
N CYS A 40 25.86 3.62 18.22
CA CYS A 40 24.85 4.45 18.87
C CYS A 40 24.33 3.81 20.17
N LEU A 41 24.16 2.49 20.19
CA LEU A 41 23.71 1.75 21.36
C LEU A 41 24.73 1.83 22.52
N LYS A 42 26.03 1.65 22.24
CA LYS A 42 27.10 1.76 23.26
C LYS A 42 27.15 3.13 23.93
N LYS A 43 26.75 4.18 23.21
CA LYS A 43 26.69 5.56 23.70
C LYS A 43 25.37 5.90 24.40
N SER A 44 24.38 5.02 24.32
CA SER A 44 23.12 5.19 25.03
C SER A 44 23.34 4.82 26.51
N PRO A 45 22.99 5.68 27.48
CA PRO A 45 22.92 5.24 28.86
C PRO A 45 21.96 4.05 28.95
N ASN A 46 22.31 3.04 29.78
CA ASN A 46 21.48 1.86 30.01
C ASN A 46 20.06 2.29 30.34
N SER A 47 19.14 2.14 29.38
CA SER A 47 17.74 2.44 29.62
C SER A 47 17.16 1.29 30.42
N PHE A 48 16.84 1.57 31.68
CA PHE A 48 16.11 0.71 32.61
C PHE A 48 15.15 -0.24 31.91
N GLU A 49 15.43 -1.54 32.03
CA GLU A 49 14.44 -2.58 31.82
C GLU A 49 13.28 -2.29 32.78
N THR A 50 12.18 -1.80 32.23
CA THR A 50 10.90 -1.96 32.91
C THR A 50 10.51 -3.39 32.63
N GLU A 51 10.62 -4.27 33.62
CA GLU A 51 10.03 -5.60 33.54
C GLU A 51 8.55 -5.44 33.22
N ALA A 52 8.20 -5.57 31.94
CA ALA A 52 6.81 -5.68 31.54
C ALA A 52 6.24 -6.88 32.31
N ILE A 53 5.19 -6.63 33.09
CA ILE A 53 4.58 -7.63 33.95
C ILE A 53 4.09 -8.77 33.04
N SER A 54 4.21 -10.03 33.48
CA SER A 54 3.93 -11.23 32.67
C SER A 54 2.63 -11.16 31.85
N TYR A 55 1.58 -10.52 32.38
CA TYR A 55 0.31 -10.36 31.67
C TYR A 55 0.40 -9.45 30.42
N GLU A 56 1.20 -8.37 30.46
CA GLU A 56 1.35 -7.44 29.33
C GLU A 56 1.97 -8.14 28.13
N ARG A 57 3.00 -8.96 28.38
CA ARG A 57 3.66 -9.79 27.37
C ARG A 57 2.69 -10.82 26.79
N ALA A 58 1.86 -11.45 27.64
CA ALA A 58 0.85 -12.40 27.21
C ALA A 58 -0.22 -11.74 26.31
N VAL A 59 -0.73 -10.57 26.69
CA VAL A 59 -1.71 -9.82 25.88
C VAL A 59 -1.13 -9.46 24.50
N VAL A 60 0.09 -8.92 24.48
CA VAL A 60 0.79 -8.58 23.24
C VAL A 60 1.02 -9.82 22.35
N GLY A 61 1.46 -10.93 22.95
CA GLY A 61 1.68 -12.19 22.23
C GLY A 61 0.39 -12.78 21.66
N LEU A 62 -0.69 -12.81 22.44
CA LEU A 62 -2.00 -13.30 21.99
C LEU A 62 -2.57 -12.42 20.87
N LEU A 63 -2.45 -11.10 21.00
CA LEU A 63 -2.86 -10.18 19.94
C LEU A 63 -2.08 -10.43 18.65
N LEU A 64 -0.76 -10.62 18.74
CA LEU A 64 0.07 -10.90 17.57
C LEU A 64 -0.39 -12.18 16.86
N LEU A 65 -0.60 -13.26 17.61
CA LEU A 65 -1.07 -14.54 17.05
C LEU A 65 -2.46 -14.39 16.40
N ALA A 66 -3.39 -13.72 17.08
CA ALA A 66 -4.72 -13.45 16.54
C ALA A 66 -4.64 -12.61 15.25
N TRP A 67 -3.74 -11.62 15.20
CA TRP A 67 -3.56 -10.74 14.06
C TRP A 67 -2.97 -11.46 12.85
N ILE A 68 -1.97 -12.32 13.06
CA ILE A 68 -1.39 -13.19 12.03
C ILE A 68 -2.45 -14.15 11.49
N PHE A 69 -3.18 -14.82 12.39
CA PHE A 69 -4.24 -15.76 12.01
C PHE A 69 -5.30 -15.07 11.15
N LEU A 70 -5.76 -13.90 11.58
CA LEU A 70 -6.77 -13.13 10.86
C LEU A 70 -6.27 -12.67 9.48
N ALA A 71 -5.04 -12.16 9.40
CA ALA A 71 -4.46 -11.70 8.13
C ALA A 71 -4.28 -12.87 7.13
N TYR A 72 -3.95 -14.06 7.62
CA TYR A 72 -3.89 -15.25 6.76
C TYR A 72 -5.26 -15.74 6.31
N ALA A 73 -6.29 -15.62 7.14
CA ALA A 73 -7.65 -16.03 6.82
C ALA A 73 -8.37 -15.09 5.84
N VAL A 74 -7.96 -13.83 5.71
CA VAL A 74 -8.66 -12.85 4.88
C VAL A 74 -8.17 -12.85 3.42
N THR A 75 -9.07 -12.90 2.44
CA THR A 75 -8.74 -12.85 1.00
C THR A 75 -9.16 -11.54 0.35
N ARG A 76 -8.36 -10.48 0.50
CA ARG A 76 -8.63 -9.22 -0.20
C ARG A 76 -7.77 -9.06 -1.44
N SER A 77 -8.42 -9.13 -2.59
CA SER A 77 -7.81 -8.75 -3.86
C SER A 77 -7.69 -7.23 -4.01
N ASP A 78 -6.58 -6.80 -4.59
CA ASP A 78 -6.34 -5.40 -4.91
C ASP A 78 -5.83 -5.27 -6.35
N LEU A 79 -6.33 -4.28 -7.08
CA LEU A 79 -5.87 -4.03 -8.45
C LEU A 79 -4.49 -3.38 -8.49
N ASP A 80 -4.02 -2.74 -7.41
CA ASP A 80 -2.66 -2.18 -7.37
C ASP A 80 -1.60 -3.28 -7.33
N ASP A 81 -1.96 -4.50 -6.91
CA ASP A 81 -1.06 -5.66 -6.91
C ASP A 81 -0.60 -6.04 -8.32
N ALA A 82 -1.37 -5.66 -9.35
CA ALA A 82 -0.98 -5.84 -10.74
C ALA A 82 0.39 -5.24 -11.05
N TYR A 83 0.72 -4.10 -10.40
CA TYR A 83 2.05 -3.49 -10.48
C TYR A 83 3.01 -4.05 -9.44
N PHE A 84 2.62 -4.06 -8.16
CA PHE A 84 3.55 -4.37 -7.08
C PHE A 84 4.05 -5.82 -7.12
N THR A 85 3.15 -6.78 -7.34
CA THR A 85 3.54 -8.19 -7.45
C THR A 85 4.29 -8.45 -8.75
N ALA A 86 3.97 -7.73 -9.84
CA ALA A 86 4.73 -7.80 -11.08
C ALA A 86 6.19 -7.36 -10.90
N VAL A 87 6.48 -6.32 -10.11
CA VAL A 87 7.87 -5.93 -9.78
C VAL A 87 8.62 -7.10 -9.13
N ALA A 88 7.99 -7.80 -8.19
CA ALA A 88 8.59 -8.97 -7.53
C ALA A 88 8.81 -10.13 -8.52
N ALA A 89 7.79 -10.47 -9.31
CA ALA A 89 7.85 -11.53 -10.31
C ALA A 89 8.90 -11.25 -11.40
N PHE A 90 8.92 -10.03 -11.95
CA PHE A 90 9.87 -9.61 -12.97
C PHE A 90 11.31 -9.64 -12.46
N SER A 91 11.57 -9.07 -11.27
CA SER A 91 12.94 -9.06 -10.71
C SER A 91 13.47 -10.46 -10.43
N SER A 92 12.60 -11.38 -9.99
CA SER A 92 12.99 -12.77 -9.74
C SER A 92 13.30 -13.57 -11.02
N SER A 93 12.53 -13.34 -12.09
CA SER A 93 12.66 -14.05 -13.37
C SER A 93 13.72 -13.45 -14.30
N HIS A 94 14.04 -12.18 -14.10
CA HIS A 94 15.03 -11.44 -14.89
C HIS A 94 16.14 -10.87 -14.00
N PRO A 95 16.89 -11.71 -13.26
CA PRO A 95 17.85 -11.26 -12.24
C PRO A 95 19.03 -10.47 -12.83
N GLU A 96 19.24 -10.55 -14.15
CA GLU A 96 20.29 -9.81 -14.87
C GLU A 96 19.83 -8.44 -15.38
N SER A 97 18.53 -8.17 -15.40
CA SER A 97 18.01 -6.88 -15.85
C SER A 97 18.27 -5.80 -14.80
N SER A 98 18.55 -4.58 -15.26
CA SER A 98 18.72 -3.43 -14.39
C SER A 98 17.47 -3.21 -13.53
N LEU A 99 17.67 -3.02 -12.22
CA LEU A 99 16.57 -2.88 -11.27
C LEU A 99 15.75 -1.63 -11.58
N LEU A 100 14.42 -1.78 -11.57
CA LEU A 100 13.46 -0.68 -11.71
C LEU A 100 13.73 0.21 -12.96
N ALA A 101 14.21 -0.41 -14.05
CA ALA A 101 14.52 0.29 -15.29
C ALA A 101 13.34 0.32 -16.27
N VAL A 102 12.53 -0.75 -16.26
CA VAL A 102 11.45 -1.00 -17.23
C VAL A 102 10.16 -1.36 -16.51
N ASP A 103 9.04 -1.20 -17.21
CA ASP A 103 7.74 -1.68 -16.75
C ASP A 103 7.74 -3.22 -16.59
N PRO A 104 7.30 -3.75 -15.45
CA PRO A 104 7.24 -5.19 -15.22
C PRO A 104 5.90 -5.83 -15.61
N MET A 105 4.86 -5.05 -15.98
CA MET A 105 3.49 -5.54 -16.09
C MET A 105 3.11 -5.97 -17.51
N PHE A 106 3.52 -5.21 -18.52
CA PHE A 106 3.05 -5.39 -19.90
C PHE A 106 3.79 -6.51 -20.65
N GLY A 107 4.90 -7.02 -20.11
CA GLY A 107 5.78 -7.97 -20.80
C GLY A 107 6.61 -7.32 -21.90
N GLU A 108 6.73 -5.99 -21.90
CA GLU A 108 7.42 -5.20 -22.93
C GLU A 108 8.66 -4.52 -22.37
N LYS A 109 9.84 -4.95 -22.83
CA LYS A 109 11.13 -4.45 -22.32
C LYS A 109 11.42 -2.96 -22.61
N LYS A 110 10.59 -2.29 -23.41
CA LYS A 110 10.80 -0.89 -23.82
C LYS A 110 9.95 0.12 -23.05
N LEU A 111 8.93 -0.33 -22.32
CA LEU A 111 8.05 0.58 -21.61
C LEU A 111 8.72 1.10 -20.33
N PRO A 112 8.64 2.41 -20.06
CA PRO A 112 9.16 2.97 -18.83
C PRO A 112 8.24 2.64 -17.65
N LEU A 113 8.75 2.81 -16.44
CA LEU A 113 7.92 2.74 -15.24
C LEU A 113 6.75 3.75 -15.29
N PRO A 114 5.57 3.41 -14.74
CA PRO A 114 4.40 4.28 -14.76
C PRO A 114 4.61 5.60 -13.99
N PHE A 115 5.48 5.60 -12.98
CA PHE A 115 5.80 6.78 -12.19
C PHE A 115 7.32 6.96 -12.05
N PRO A 116 7.85 8.18 -12.17
CA PRO A 116 9.27 8.44 -11.87
C PRO A 116 9.66 8.01 -10.45
N SER A 117 8.73 8.16 -9.51
CA SER A 117 8.90 7.80 -8.09
C SER A 117 8.94 6.28 -7.85
N CYS A 118 8.46 5.45 -8.79
CA CYS A 118 8.59 3.99 -8.69
C CYS A 118 10.04 3.52 -8.75
N ARG A 119 10.97 4.32 -9.29
CA ARG A 119 12.41 4.02 -9.27
C ARG A 119 13.00 3.87 -7.87
N PHE A 120 12.29 4.33 -6.85
CA PHE A 120 12.72 4.28 -5.46
C PHE A 120 11.94 3.27 -4.61
N SER A 121 10.96 2.56 -5.19
CA SER A 121 10.19 1.53 -4.47
C SER A 121 11.00 0.24 -4.39
N SER A 122 11.56 -0.06 -3.23
CA SER A 122 12.44 -1.22 -2.99
C SER A 122 11.75 -2.38 -2.28
N PHE A 123 10.54 -2.16 -1.76
CA PHE A 123 9.83 -3.15 -0.96
C PHE A 123 9.49 -4.42 -1.74
N GLU A 124 8.95 -4.27 -2.94
CA GLU A 124 8.57 -5.39 -3.81
C GLU A 124 9.78 -6.24 -4.20
N LEU A 125 10.96 -5.62 -4.34
CA LEU A 125 12.21 -6.32 -4.65
C LEU A 125 12.67 -7.26 -3.54
N ILE A 126 12.25 -7.07 -2.28
CA ILE A 126 12.53 -8.06 -1.21
C ILE A 126 11.84 -9.37 -1.54
N SER A 127 10.58 -9.28 -1.98
CA SER A 127 9.80 -10.46 -2.37
C SER A 127 10.43 -11.13 -3.58
N GLY A 128 10.83 -10.36 -4.60
CA GLY A 128 11.53 -10.89 -5.77
C GLY A 128 12.89 -11.51 -5.45
N ALA A 129 13.65 -10.94 -4.50
CA ALA A 129 14.91 -11.48 -4.04
C ALA A 129 14.76 -12.81 -3.31
N ILE A 130 13.76 -12.91 -2.41
CA ILE A 130 13.44 -14.17 -1.73
C ILE A 130 12.96 -15.21 -2.74
N ALA A 131 12.09 -14.84 -3.67
CA ALA A 131 11.61 -15.71 -4.74
C ALA A 131 12.77 -16.29 -5.56
N TYR A 132 13.71 -15.44 -5.98
CA TYR A 132 14.91 -15.85 -6.70
C TYR A 132 15.82 -16.77 -5.87
N LEU A 133 16.09 -16.43 -4.60
CA LEU A 133 16.99 -17.20 -3.74
C LEU A 133 16.45 -18.59 -3.39
N PHE A 134 15.14 -18.71 -3.18
CA PHE A 134 14.49 -19.96 -2.78
C PHE A 134 13.82 -20.69 -3.94
N SER A 135 13.86 -20.14 -5.16
CA SER A 135 13.20 -20.71 -6.35
C SER A 135 11.70 -20.98 -6.13
N VAL A 136 11.02 -20.04 -5.47
CA VAL A 136 9.58 -20.09 -5.17
C VAL A 136 8.86 -18.99 -5.96
N PRO A 137 7.56 -19.15 -6.28
CA PRO A 137 6.77 -18.08 -6.91
C PRO A 137 6.84 -16.78 -6.11
N ALA A 138 7.01 -15.64 -6.76
CA ALA A 138 7.14 -14.32 -6.15
C ALA A 138 5.90 -13.90 -5.36
N MET A 139 4.74 -14.46 -5.68
CA MET A 139 3.52 -14.31 -4.90
C MET A 139 3.64 -14.91 -3.48
N ASP A 140 4.43 -15.95 -3.27
CA ASP A 140 4.60 -16.58 -1.96
C ASP A 140 5.27 -15.64 -0.93
N PRO A 141 6.48 -15.09 -1.16
CA PRO A 141 7.06 -14.15 -0.22
C PRO A 141 6.24 -12.88 -0.08
N TYR A 142 5.57 -12.45 -1.16
CA TYR A 142 4.75 -11.25 -1.16
C TYR A 142 3.51 -11.39 -0.26
N TYR A 143 2.70 -12.45 -0.45
CA TYR A 143 1.43 -12.63 0.26
C TYR A 143 1.56 -13.46 1.54
N ILE A 144 2.54 -14.35 1.64
CA ILE A 144 2.59 -15.39 2.67
C ILE A 144 3.78 -15.20 3.61
N TYR A 145 5.01 -15.24 3.12
CA TYR A 145 6.18 -15.36 4.01
C TYR A 145 6.51 -14.07 4.78
N LEU A 146 6.39 -12.90 4.14
CA LEU A 146 6.71 -11.63 4.79
C LEU A 146 5.54 -11.08 5.63
N LEU A 147 4.34 -11.62 5.47
CA LEU A 147 3.13 -11.13 6.15
C LEU A 147 3.29 -11.06 7.69
N PRO A 148 3.78 -12.11 8.40
CA PRO A 148 3.91 -12.07 9.85
C PRO A 148 4.95 -11.05 10.31
N VAL A 149 6.02 -10.86 9.52
CA VAL A 149 7.07 -9.90 9.83
C VAL A 149 6.49 -8.49 9.90
N TRP A 150 5.71 -8.09 8.89
CA TRP A 150 5.12 -6.75 8.87
C TRP A 150 4.07 -6.55 9.97
N LEU A 151 3.30 -7.59 10.29
CA LEU A 151 2.33 -7.53 11.40
C LEU A 151 3.00 -7.37 12.77
N MET A 152 4.13 -8.05 12.99
CA MET A 152 4.95 -7.84 14.19
C MET A 152 5.42 -6.39 14.30
N VAL A 153 5.87 -5.79 13.20
CA VAL A 153 6.35 -4.40 13.19
C VAL A 153 5.19 -3.41 13.42
N VAL A 154 4.02 -3.61 12.81
CA VAL A 154 2.81 -2.79 13.06
C VAL A 154 2.43 -2.83 14.54
N LEU A 155 2.45 -4.03 15.13
CA LEU A 155 2.11 -4.21 16.54
C LEU A 155 3.12 -3.53 17.45
N ALA A 156 4.41 -3.73 17.22
CA ALA A 156 5.46 -3.05 17.97
C ALA A 156 5.33 -1.52 17.84
N ALA A 157 5.15 -0.99 16.63
CA ALA A 157 5.01 0.44 16.39
C ALA A 157 3.81 1.05 17.13
N THR A 158 2.67 0.36 17.11
CA THR A 158 1.44 0.78 17.80
C THR A 158 1.67 0.88 19.30
N PHE A 159 2.18 -0.19 19.91
CA PHE A 159 2.40 -0.23 21.36
C PHE A 159 3.54 0.69 21.84
N LEU A 160 4.59 0.87 21.03
CA LEU A 160 5.65 1.83 21.33
C LEU A 160 5.10 3.26 21.36
N LEU A 161 4.27 3.63 20.38
CA LEU A 161 3.67 4.96 20.34
C LEU A 161 2.65 5.17 21.48
N THR A 162 1.79 4.20 21.77
CA THR A 162 0.85 4.32 22.91
C THR A 162 1.59 4.39 24.24
N LYS A 163 2.67 3.63 24.42
CA LYS A 163 3.51 3.69 25.62
C LYS A 163 4.22 5.03 25.79
N GLU A 164 4.60 5.68 24.70
CA GLU A 164 5.22 7.00 24.74
C GLU A 164 4.21 8.13 25.03
N ILE A 165 2.96 8.02 24.56
CA ILE A 165 1.94 9.07 24.74
C ILE A 165 1.15 8.92 26.04
N ILE A 166 0.71 7.70 26.38
CA ILE A 166 -0.11 7.40 27.56
C ILE A 166 0.46 6.22 28.37
N PRO A 167 1.62 6.39 29.05
CA PRO A 167 2.34 5.28 29.68
C PRO A 167 1.51 4.46 30.68
N GLN A 168 0.56 5.06 31.39
CA GLN A 168 -0.24 4.39 32.42
C GLN A 168 -1.29 3.43 31.84
N ARG A 169 -1.72 3.64 30.59
CA ARG A 169 -2.81 2.89 29.93
C ARG A 169 -2.41 2.40 28.53
N TRP A 170 -1.11 2.20 28.31
CA TRP A 170 -0.56 1.90 27.00
C TRP A 170 -1.09 0.61 26.39
N ILE A 171 -1.29 -0.44 27.21
CA ILE A 171 -1.93 -1.71 26.80
C ILE A 171 -3.37 -1.46 26.35
N LEU A 172 -4.17 -0.76 27.16
CA LEU A 172 -5.57 -0.46 26.84
C LEU A 172 -5.68 0.31 25.52
N ALA A 173 -4.89 1.38 25.36
CA ALA A 173 -4.88 2.17 24.13
C ALA A 173 -4.42 1.34 22.91
N GLY A 174 -3.42 0.46 23.08
CA GLY A 174 -2.97 -0.43 22.00
C GLY A 174 -4.05 -1.44 21.59
N VAL A 175 -4.68 -2.11 22.55
CA VAL A 175 -5.81 -3.04 22.31
C VAL A 175 -6.95 -2.32 21.58
N ILE A 176 -7.33 -1.13 22.05
CA ILE A 176 -8.38 -0.32 21.39
C ILE A 176 -7.98 0.02 19.95
N ALA A 177 -6.71 0.34 19.67
CA ALA A 177 -6.26 0.62 18.32
C ALA A 177 -6.49 -0.58 17.38
N PHE A 178 -6.23 -1.81 17.84
CA PHE A 178 -6.53 -3.02 17.08
C PHE A 178 -8.04 -3.24 16.89
N LEU A 179 -8.83 -3.03 17.94
CA LEU A 179 -10.30 -3.11 17.83
C LEU A 179 -10.84 -2.07 16.83
N PHE A 180 -10.28 -0.86 16.81
CA PHE A 180 -10.60 0.16 15.84
C PHE A 180 -10.16 -0.21 14.43
N THR A 181 -9.05 -0.92 14.26
CA THR A 181 -8.69 -1.49 12.96
C THR A 181 -9.68 -2.56 12.49
N LEU A 182 -10.30 -3.32 13.40
CA LEU A 182 -11.39 -4.24 13.03
C LEU A 182 -12.69 -3.50 12.71
N LEU A 183 -12.96 -2.40 13.42
CA LEU A 183 -14.20 -1.63 13.29
C LEU A 183 -14.19 -0.66 12.09
N LEU A 184 -13.08 0.00 11.78
CA LEU A 184 -13.05 1.23 10.97
C LEU A 184 -12.61 1.01 9.50
N GLY A 185 -13.08 -0.08 8.89
CA GLY A 185 -12.72 -0.48 7.53
C GLY A 185 -13.72 -0.12 6.44
N GLU A 186 -14.58 0.89 6.63
CA GLU A 186 -15.65 1.24 5.68
C GLU A 186 -15.10 1.53 4.28
N MET A 187 -14.04 2.33 4.16
CA MET A 187 -13.53 2.73 2.85
C MET A 187 -12.23 2.02 2.49
N HIS A 188 -12.08 1.70 1.20
CA HIS A 188 -10.88 1.07 0.65
C HIS A 188 -9.59 1.87 0.94
N ARG A 189 -9.69 3.21 1.00
CA ARG A 189 -8.58 4.13 1.28
C ARG A 189 -8.31 4.32 2.79
N GLY A 190 -9.14 3.75 3.65
CA GLY A 190 -9.08 3.95 5.10
C GLY A 190 -7.90 3.23 5.77
N PRO A 191 -7.32 3.82 6.83
CA PRO A 191 -6.12 3.29 7.48
C PRO A 191 -6.29 1.88 8.04
N ALA A 192 -7.49 1.50 8.46
CA ALA A 192 -7.76 0.18 9.03
C ALA A 192 -7.50 -0.96 8.02
N ASN A 193 -7.86 -0.75 6.76
CA ASN A 193 -7.63 -1.73 5.68
C ASN A 193 -6.13 -1.97 5.41
N PHE A 194 -5.28 -0.99 5.68
CA PHE A 194 -3.84 -1.09 5.51
C PHE A 194 -3.12 -1.80 6.67
N SER A 195 -3.77 -1.97 7.82
CA SER A 195 -3.10 -2.49 9.01
C SER A 195 -3.03 -4.02 9.08
N PHE A 196 -3.86 -4.75 8.34
CA PHE A 196 -3.74 -6.20 8.22
C PHE A 196 -4.21 -6.76 6.88
N VAL A 197 -5.33 -6.26 6.36
CA VAL A 197 -5.92 -6.82 5.15
C VAL A 197 -5.03 -6.60 3.92
N ARG A 198 -4.32 -5.47 3.88
CA ARG A 198 -3.40 -5.09 2.78
C ARG A 198 -1.94 -4.98 3.23
N ILE A 199 -1.59 -5.51 4.40
CA ILE A 199 -0.28 -5.26 5.02
C ILE A 199 0.90 -5.75 4.17
N PHE A 200 0.66 -6.67 3.25
CA PHE A 200 1.62 -7.15 2.25
C PHE A 200 2.03 -6.09 1.23
N GLN A 201 1.37 -4.92 1.18
CA GLN A 201 1.77 -3.80 0.31
C GLN A 201 2.70 -2.85 1.07
N GLY A 202 3.76 -2.35 0.43
CA GLY A 202 4.72 -1.48 1.11
C GLY A 202 4.11 -0.16 1.63
N LYS A 203 3.14 0.42 0.90
CA LYS A 203 2.34 1.58 1.37
C LYS A 203 1.56 1.29 2.66
N ALA A 204 1.14 0.04 2.86
CA ALA A 204 0.39 -0.39 4.03
C ALA A 204 1.30 -0.47 5.26
N VAL A 205 2.51 -1.02 5.08
CA VAL A 205 3.57 -1.04 6.10
C VAL A 205 4.02 0.39 6.45
N PHE A 206 4.16 1.26 5.46
CA PHE A 206 4.49 2.68 5.70
C PHE A 206 3.47 3.34 6.62
N LEU A 207 2.18 3.26 6.28
CA LEU A 207 1.10 3.86 7.04
C LEU A 207 0.96 3.25 8.44
N SER A 208 0.92 1.92 8.53
CA SER A 208 0.54 1.22 9.76
C SER A 208 1.70 1.02 10.73
N ALA A 209 2.95 1.09 10.26
CA ALA A 209 4.13 0.90 11.09
C ALA A 209 5.05 2.12 11.10
N ILE A 210 5.48 2.59 9.93
CA ILE A 210 6.54 3.62 9.88
C ILE A 210 6.04 4.99 10.32
N VAL A 211 4.83 5.39 9.96
CA VAL A 211 4.25 6.66 10.44
C VAL A 211 4.17 6.68 11.97
N PRO A 212 3.61 5.67 12.67
CA PRO A 212 3.68 5.61 14.13
C PRO A 212 5.11 5.63 14.69
N LEU A 213 6.07 4.93 14.05
CA LEU A 213 7.48 4.94 14.47
C LEU A 213 8.14 6.32 14.31
N ILE A 214 7.81 7.07 13.26
CA ILE A 214 8.28 8.46 13.08
C ILE A 214 7.81 9.32 14.25
N PHE A 215 6.53 9.20 14.65
CA PHE A 215 5.99 9.89 15.82
C PHE A 215 6.69 9.45 17.11
N TYR A 216 6.88 8.15 17.30
CA TYR A 216 7.53 7.58 18.47
C TYR A 216 8.99 8.03 18.62
N PHE A 217 9.84 7.84 17.59
CA PHE A 217 11.26 8.17 17.68
C PHE A 217 11.50 9.69 17.76
N THR A 218 10.66 10.49 17.10
CA THR A 218 10.72 11.96 17.25
C THR A 218 10.41 12.37 18.69
N ALA A 219 9.31 11.86 19.25
CA ALA A 219 8.89 12.12 20.62
C ALA A 219 9.95 11.67 21.64
N LYS A 220 10.48 10.46 21.47
CA LYS A 220 11.49 9.88 22.36
C LYS A 220 12.82 10.62 22.28
N PHE A 221 13.30 10.97 21.09
CA PHE A 221 14.56 11.70 20.91
C PHE A 221 14.55 13.09 21.57
N LEU A 222 13.43 13.82 21.43
CA LEU A 222 13.25 15.14 22.03
C LEU A 222 13.07 15.08 23.55
N SER A 223 12.65 13.94 24.08
CA SER A 223 12.51 13.74 25.53
C SER A 223 13.86 13.82 26.26
N LYS A 224 13.80 13.93 27.59
CA LYS A 224 14.99 13.86 28.46
C LYS A 224 15.74 12.53 28.33
N ARG A 225 15.05 11.45 27.94
CA ARG A 225 15.63 10.09 27.76
C ARG A 225 16.16 9.86 26.34
N GLY A 226 16.01 10.84 25.45
CA GLY A 226 16.32 10.68 24.03
C GLY A 226 17.81 10.59 23.75
N THR A 227 18.17 9.68 22.85
CA THR A 227 19.54 9.27 22.57
C THR A 227 19.88 9.42 21.08
N LEU A 228 21.16 9.38 20.72
CA LEU A 228 21.58 9.36 19.31
C LEU A 228 21.04 8.13 18.56
N MET A 229 20.74 7.06 19.28
CA MET A 229 20.11 5.88 18.73
C MET A 229 18.69 6.17 18.23
N ASP A 230 17.90 6.94 18.99
CA ASP A 230 16.55 7.34 18.56
C ASP A 230 16.61 8.25 17.32
N LEU A 231 17.61 9.13 17.24
CA LEU A 231 17.85 9.96 16.06
C LEU A 231 18.25 9.12 14.83
N PHE A 232 19.15 8.15 15.00
CA PHE A 232 19.55 7.22 13.95
C PHE A 232 18.34 6.41 13.45
N LEU A 233 17.51 5.91 14.36
CA LEU A 233 16.29 5.18 14.01
C LEU A 233 15.25 6.06 13.33
N LEU A 234 15.15 7.35 13.69
CA LEU A 234 14.33 8.31 12.96
C LEU A 234 14.82 8.50 11.52
N GLY A 235 16.13 8.66 11.32
CA GLY A 235 16.73 8.70 9.97
C GLY A 235 16.48 7.41 9.18
N CYS A 236 16.55 6.26 9.85
CA CYS A 236 16.18 4.97 9.28
C CYS A 236 14.70 4.91 8.87
N CYS A 237 13.78 5.48 9.66
CA CYS A 237 12.36 5.53 9.29
C CYS A 237 12.14 6.37 8.03
N GLN A 238 12.83 7.50 7.89
CA GLN A 238 12.76 8.35 6.70
C GLN A 238 13.30 7.62 5.46
N MET A 239 14.47 6.99 5.55
CA MET A 239 15.03 6.19 4.46
C MET A 239 14.13 5.00 4.09
N THR A 240 13.68 4.23 5.09
CA THR A 240 12.76 3.10 4.90
C THR A 240 11.47 3.52 4.21
N SER A 241 10.93 4.69 4.55
CA SER A 241 9.68 5.19 3.96
C SER A 241 9.78 5.37 2.44
N ILE A 242 10.93 5.88 1.95
CA ILE A 242 11.18 6.03 0.51
C ILE A 242 11.10 4.66 -0.17
N GLY A 243 11.73 3.64 0.43
CA GLY A 243 11.75 2.28 -0.11
C GLY A 243 10.42 1.53 -0.03
N LEU A 244 9.58 1.83 0.96
CA LEU A 244 8.29 1.18 1.15
C LEU A 244 7.23 1.59 0.14
N SER A 245 7.27 2.84 -0.32
CA SER A 245 6.27 3.34 -1.24
C SER A 245 6.78 4.60 -1.91
N HIS A 246 6.49 4.72 -3.20
CA HIS A 246 6.73 5.93 -3.97
C HIS A 246 6.12 7.20 -3.34
N PHE A 247 5.07 7.08 -2.49
CA PHE A 247 4.54 8.20 -1.71
C PHE A 247 5.20 8.44 -0.36
N GLY A 248 5.88 7.43 0.19
CA GLY A 248 6.61 7.58 1.45
C GLY A 248 7.66 8.68 1.37
N THR A 249 8.23 8.93 0.19
CA THR A 249 9.14 10.04 -0.08
C THR A 249 8.56 11.41 0.30
N LEU A 250 7.26 11.64 0.08
CA LEU A 250 6.57 12.90 0.42
C LEU A 250 5.87 12.83 1.79
N MET A 251 5.23 11.72 2.11
CA MET A 251 4.41 11.59 3.33
C MET A 251 5.26 11.42 4.59
N ALA A 252 6.44 10.79 4.51
CA ALA A 252 7.32 10.62 5.67
C ALA A 252 7.86 11.93 6.26
N PRO A 253 8.33 12.91 5.46
CA PRO A 253 8.73 14.20 6.01
C PRO A 253 7.51 14.96 6.55
N ILE A 254 6.33 14.88 5.92
CA ILE A 254 5.10 15.50 6.45
C ILE A 254 4.74 14.91 7.82
N ALA A 255 4.74 13.57 7.95
CA ALA A 255 4.55 12.89 9.23
C ALA A 255 5.59 13.32 10.26
N GLY A 256 6.86 13.44 9.84
CA GLY A 256 7.97 13.89 10.68
C GLY A 256 7.81 15.33 11.16
N PHE A 257 7.38 16.25 10.30
CA PHE A 257 7.09 17.64 10.68
C PHE A 257 5.91 17.70 11.65
N GLY A 258 4.84 16.94 11.38
CA GLY A 258 3.72 16.80 12.30
C GLY A 258 4.17 16.29 13.68
N ALA A 259 5.00 15.24 13.71
CA ALA A 259 5.57 14.69 14.93
C ALA A 259 6.47 15.70 15.66
N LEU A 260 7.33 16.42 14.94
CA LEU A 260 8.22 17.45 15.48
C LEU A 260 7.40 18.56 16.14
N PHE A 261 6.47 19.19 15.41
CA PHE A 261 5.63 20.26 15.93
C PHE A 261 4.70 19.82 17.07
N SER A 262 4.29 18.55 17.11
CA SER A 262 3.53 18.01 18.24
C SER A 262 4.32 17.96 19.56
N ASN A 263 5.64 18.17 19.51
CA ASN A 263 6.54 18.26 20.66
C ASN A 263 7.09 19.68 20.88
N VAL A 264 6.40 20.74 20.43
CA VAL A 264 6.78 22.16 20.64
C VAL A 264 7.26 22.48 22.07
N PRO A 265 6.58 22.03 23.15
CA PRO A 265 7.08 22.29 24.51
C PRO A 265 8.51 21.79 24.77
N LEU A 266 8.92 20.69 24.12
CA LEU A 266 10.27 20.15 24.22
C LEU A 266 11.24 20.85 23.26
N ILE A 267 10.78 21.26 22.07
CA ILE A 267 11.59 22.01 21.09
C ILE A 267 12.10 23.31 21.69
N ILE A 268 11.23 24.07 22.33
CA ILE A 268 11.58 25.35 22.95
C ILE A 268 12.68 25.15 24.00
N SER A 269 12.64 24.04 24.74
CA SER A 269 13.64 23.72 25.76
C SER A 269 14.98 23.23 25.20
N ASN A 270 15.01 22.67 23.98
CA ASN A 270 16.22 22.08 23.41
C ASN A 270 16.23 22.19 21.87
N TRP A 271 16.47 23.41 21.38
CA TRP A 271 16.48 23.72 19.96
C TRP A 271 17.54 22.91 19.17
N LYS A 272 18.68 22.57 19.79
CA LYS A 272 19.75 21.78 19.17
C LYS A 272 19.25 20.38 18.78
N LYS A 273 18.55 19.69 19.69
CA LYS A 273 17.90 18.42 19.37
C LYS A 273 16.85 18.60 18.28
N ALA A 274 16.08 19.68 18.31
CA ALA A 274 15.09 19.94 17.26
C ALA A 274 15.73 20.11 15.88
N CYS A 275 16.85 20.84 15.75
CA CYS A 275 17.59 20.97 14.50
C CYS A 275 18.14 19.63 13.98
N LEU A 276 18.64 18.78 14.87
CA LEU A 276 19.09 17.44 14.49
C LEU A 276 17.93 16.57 13.98
N ALA A 277 16.78 16.60 14.67
CA ALA A 277 15.59 15.90 14.22
C ALA A 277 15.12 16.42 12.85
N PHE A 278 15.08 17.74 12.67
CA PHE A 278 14.76 18.41 11.41
C PHE A 278 15.69 17.94 10.27
N ALA A 279 17.00 17.83 10.52
CA ALA A 279 17.95 17.35 9.53
C ALA A 279 17.64 15.93 9.04
N MET A 280 17.17 15.04 9.92
CA MET A 280 16.75 13.69 9.51
C MET A 280 15.51 13.72 8.61
N LEU A 281 14.60 14.69 8.80
CA LEU A 281 13.41 14.86 7.95
C LEU A 281 13.74 15.32 6.53
N LEU A 282 14.96 15.83 6.29
CA LEU A 282 15.42 16.24 4.96
C LEU A 282 16.04 15.10 4.15
N ILE A 283 16.18 13.89 4.69
CA ILE A 283 16.70 12.72 3.96
C ILE A 283 15.94 12.48 2.62
N PRO A 284 14.61 12.61 2.54
CA PRO A 284 13.88 12.45 1.28
C PRO A 284 14.01 13.62 0.29
N ALA A 285 14.59 14.76 0.69
CA ALA A 285 14.58 15.98 -0.13
C ALA A 285 15.24 15.81 -1.53
N PRO A 286 16.40 15.15 -1.68
CA PRO A 286 16.98 14.93 -3.01
C PRO A 286 16.07 14.13 -3.94
N TYR A 287 15.35 13.14 -3.40
CA TYR A 287 14.40 12.31 -4.14
C TYR A 287 13.17 13.11 -4.54
N LEU A 288 12.64 13.98 -3.66
CA LEU A 288 11.54 14.87 -3.99
C LEU A 288 11.91 15.85 -5.10
N ILE A 289 13.11 16.43 -5.06
CA ILE A 289 13.61 17.30 -6.13
C ILE A 289 13.68 16.54 -7.45
N TYR A 290 14.22 15.32 -7.45
CA TYR A 290 14.24 14.48 -8.65
C TYR A 290 12.82 14.21 -9.20
N ILE A 291 11.89 13.79 -8.34
CA ILE A 291 10.50 13.51 -8.75
C ILE A 291 9.83 14.77 -9.30
N MET A 292 10.03 15.92 -8.67
CA MET A 292 9.48 17.20 -9.13
C MET A 292 10.02 17.58 -10.51
N LEU A 293 11.31 17.36 -10.76
CA LEU A 293 11.93 17.66 -12.06
C LEU A 293 11.43 16.72 -13.16
N GLN A 294 11.20 15.44 -12.84
CA GLN A 294 10.73 14.43 -13.80
C GLN A 294 9.21 14.44 -14.02
N SER A 295 8.43 14.95 -13.07
CA SER A 295 6.96 15.01 -13.15
C SER A 295 6.44 16.22 -13.93
N LYS A 296 7.31 17.07 -14.50
CA LYS A 296 6.89 18.20 -15.34
C LYS A 296 6.08 17.66 -16.53
N ASN A 297 4.87 18.19 -16.73
CA ASN A 297 3.90 17.74 -17.75
C ASN A 297 3.38 16.31 -17.57
N SER A 298 3.45 15.75 -16.36
CA SER A 298 2.87 14.43 -16.09
C SER A 298 1.35 14.44 -16.30
N PRO A 299 0.77 13.39 -16.92
CA PRO A 299 -0.69 13.22 -17.03
C PRO A 299 -1.42 13.26 -15.68
N LEU A 300 -0.72 13.01 -14.57
CA LEU A 300 -1.27 13.04 -13.22
C LEU A 300 -1.82 14.40 -12.78
N LEU A 301 -1.33 15.47 -13.40
CA LEU A 301 -1.81 16.83 -13.14
C LEU A 301 -3.21 17.07 -13.72
N ASN A 302 -3.66 16.22 -14.64
CA ASN A 302 -4.97 16.32 -15.29
C ASN A 302 -6.07 15.51 -14.58
N PHE A 303 -5.75 14.82 -13.48
CA PHE A 303 -6.75 14.11 -12.70
C PHE A 303 -7.73 15.08 -12.04
N PRO A 304 -9.01 14.69 -11.88
CA PRO A 304 -10.00 15.53 -11.23
C PRO A 304 -9.61 15.83 -9.79
N LEU A 305 -9.82 17.08 -9.37
CA LEU A 305 -9.57 17.51 -8.00
C LEU A 305 -10.64 16.95 -7.06
N GLU A 306 -10.20 16.26 -6.01
CA GLU A 306 -11.07 15.87 -4.89
C GLU A 306 -11.15 17.01 -3.86
N SER A 307 -12.36 17.37 -3.44
CA SER A 307 -12.57 18.32 -2.35
C SER A 307 -12.13 17.75 -1.00
N SER A 308 -11.90 18.61 -0.01
CA SER A 308 -11.53 18.13 1.34
C SER A 308 -12.59 17.25 1.99
N THR A 309 -13.88 17.50 1.73
CA THR A 309 -14.99 16.67 2.21
C THR A 309 -15.04 15.32 1.49
N GLN A 310 -14.75 15.28 0.19
CA GLN A 310 -14.59 14.03 -0.56
C GLN A 310 -13.41 13.22 -0.07
N VAL A 311 -12.28 13.86 0.24
CA VAL A 311 -11.12 13.17 0.84
C VAL A 311 -11.47 12.59 2.20
N TRP A 312 -12.09 13.38 3.08
CA TRP A 312 -12.46 12.92 4.42
C TRP A 312 -13.42 11.73 4.36
N SER A 313 -14.48 11.81 3.56
CA SER A 313 -15.47 10.74 3.41
C SER A 313 -14.92 9.52 2.65
N SER A 314 -14.08 9.69 1.64
CA SER A 314 -13.48 8.58 0.89
C SER A 314 -12.39 7.83 1.66
N VAL A 315 -11.82 8.43 2.70
CA VAL A 315 -10.84 7.78 3.60
C VAL A 315 -11.51 7.22 4.85
N MET A 316 -12.35 8.00 5.52
CA MET A 316 -12.91 7.62 6.82
C MET A 316 -14.28 6.96 6.73
N GLY A 317 -14.93 6.99 5.57
CA GLY A 317 -16.27 6.47 5.41
C GLY A 317 -17.36 7.48 5.76
N ILE A 318 -18.53 7.29 5.16
CA ILE A 318 -19.69 8.19 5.36
C ILE A 318 -20.26 7.98 6.77
N HIS A 319 -20.15 6.76 7.31
CA HIS A 319 -20.73 6.38 8.59
C HIS A 319 -19.69 6.49 9.71
N GLN A 320 -18.47 6.05 9.45
CA GLN A 320 -17.40 5.97 10.47
C GLN A 320 -16.69 7.29 10.75
N GLN A 321 -16.78 8.27 9.85
CA GLN A 321 -16.16 9.59 10.02
C GLN A 321 -16.57 10.32 11.31
N TYR A 322 -17.82 10.16 11.77
CA TYR A 322 -18.31 10.87 12.96
C TYR A 322 -17.63 10.37 14.24
N LEU A 323 -17.46 9.04 14.35
CA LEU A 323 -16.74 8.42 15.47
C LEU A 323 -15.29 8.89 15.51
N ILE A 324 -14.61 8.83 14.36
CA ILE A 324 -13.19 9.22 14.26
C ILE A 324 -13.03 10.71 14.56
N GLY A 325 -13.85 11.57 13.94
CA GLY A 325 -13.82 13.02 14.14
C GLY A 325 -14.02 13.41 15.61
N LEU A 326 -15.03 12.81 16.27
CA LEU A 326 -15.27 13.03 17.70
C LEU A 326 -14.06 12.60 18.54
N LEU A 327 -13.55 11.38 18.33
CA LEU A 327 -12.42 10.85 19.09
C LEU A 327 -11.15 11.70 18.91
N LEU A 328 -10.90 12.21 17.70
CA LEU A 328 -9.79 13.13 17.48
C LEU A 328 -9.98 14.40 18.32
N ILE A 329 -11.15 15.04 18.26
CA ILE A 329 -11.40 16.32 18.97
C ILE A 329 -11.31 16.17 20.50
N ILE A 330 -11.87 15.10 21.07
CA ILE A 330 -11.91 14.95 22.54
C ILE A 330 -10.53 14.63 23.15
N GLY A 331 -9.63 13.98 22.40
CA GLY A 331 -8.32 13.54 22.90
C GLY A 331 -7.50 14.65 23.55
N PRO A 332 -7.22 15.75 22.83
CA PRO A 332 -6.53 16.93 23.37
C PRO A 332 -7.21 17.55 24.58
N ILE A 333 -8.55 17.57 24.59
CA ILE A 333 -9.35 18.16 25.68
C ILE A 333 -9.16 17.32 26.96
N LEU A 334 -9.15 16.00 26.84
CA LEU A 334 -9.02 15.06 27.95
C LEU A 334 -7.57 14.77 28.36
N ALA A 335 -6.59 15.31 27.66
CA ALA A 335 -5.17 15.08 27.93
C ALA A 335 -4.78 15.62 29.32
N LYS A 336 -4.16 14.75 30.13
CA LYS A 336 -3.82 15.01 31.54
C LYS A 336 -2.68 16.02 31.74
N ASN A 337 -1.81 16.19 30.75
CA ASN A 337 -0.67 17.11 30.81
C ASN A 337 -0.48 17.86 29.49
N SER A 338 0.25 18.98 29.56
CA SER A 338 0.48 19.86 28.40
C SER A 338 1.15 19.12 27.24
N LEU A 339 2.20 18.33 27.49
CA LEU A 339 2.91 17.63 26.43
C LEU A 339 2.01 16.65 25.66
N MET A 340 1.22 15.86 26.38
CA MET A 340 0.23 14.94 25.80
C MET A 340 -0.82 15.71 24.99
N ARG A 341 -1.29 16.86 25.50
CA ARG A 341 -2.23 17.73 24.79
C ARG A 341 -1.65 18.19 23.45
N TRP A 342 -0.41 18.67 23.42
CA TRP A 342 0.27 19.08 22.17
C TRP A 342 0.47 17.91 21.20
N ARG A 343 0.87 16.74 21.73
CA ARG A 343 1.06 15.52 20.94
C ARG A 343 -0.21 15.06 20.23
N LEU A 344 -1.38 15.27 20.85
CA LEU A 344 -2.68 14.95 20.24
C LEU A 344 -3.24 16.11 19.41
N ALA A 345 -3.09 17.36 19.85
CA ALA A 345 -3.72 18.53 19.23
C ALA A 345 -3.10 18.91 17.89
N ILE A 346 -1.77 18.95 17.80
CA ILE A 346 -1.09 19.48 16.62
C ILE A 346 -1.33 18.63 15.37
N PRO A 347 -1.23 17.29 15.41
CA PRO A 347 -1.54 16.47 14.24
C PRO A 347 -2.96 16.72 13.71
N ILE A 348 -3.93 16.85 14.62
CA ILE A 348 -5.34 17.12 14.28
C ILE A 348 -5.48 18.53 13.69
N PHE A 349 -4.82 19.51 14.29
CA PHE A 349 -4.80 20.87 13.79
C PHE A 349 -4.24 20.94 12.36
N LEU A 350 -3.05 20.37 12.13
CA LEU A 350 -2.44 20.32 10.81
C LEU A 350 -3.36 19.60 9.81
N PHE A 351 -3.95 18.48 10.22
CA PHE A 351 -4.81 17.69 9.36
C PHE A 351 -6.08 18.44 8.93
N PHE A 352 -6.84 19.03 9.85
CA PHE A 352 -8.09 19.71 9.52
C PHE A 352 -7.89 21.15 9.01
N PHE A 353 -7.03 21.94 9.65
CA PHE A 353 -6.92 23.38 9.37
C PHE A 353 -5.92 23.72 8.27
N ILE A 354 -5.03 22.79 7.91
CA ILE A 354 -4.10 22.97 6.78
C ILE A 354 -4.49 22.02 5.65
N TYR A 355 -4.43 20.71 5.89
CA TYR A 355 -4.51 19.73 4.80
C TYR A 355 -5.93 19.52 4.26
N LEU A 356 -6.94 19.49 5.12
CA LEU A 356 -8.36 19.37 4.73
C LEU A 356 -9.10 20.72 4.76
N ASN A 357 -8.36 21.82 4.75
CA ASN A 357 -8.96 23.15 4.68
C ASN A 357 -9.45 23.41 3.24
N PRO A 358 -10.75 23.69 3.01
CA PRO A 358 -11.28 23.95 1.66
C PRO A 358 -10.57 25.07 0.90
N TYR A 359 -10.01 26.05 1.60
CA TYR A 359 -9.28 27.17 0.98
C TYR A 359 -7.85 26.81 0.57
N LEU A 360 -7.27 25.74 1.15
CA LEU A 360 -5.90 25.29 0.88
C LEU A 360 -5.86 23.97 0.09
N SER A 361 -6.95 23.20 0.07
CA SER A 361 -6.99 21.86 -0.51
C SER A 361 -6.64 21.85 -1.99
N GLU A 362 -7.12 22.83 -2.77
CA GLU A 362 -6.79 22.94 -4.19
C GLU A 362 -5.29 23.21 -4.40
N PHE A 363 -4.72 24.14 -3.63
CA PHE A 363 -3.29 24.46 -3.70
C PHE A 363 -2.43 23.23 -3.33
N ILE A 364 -2.76 22.56 -2.24
CA ILE A 364 -2.02 21.37 -1.77
C ILE A 364 -2.16 20.22 -2.77
N SER A 365 -3.37 20.02 -3.30
CA SER A 365 -3.65 19.00 -4.32
C SER A 365 -2.84 19.26 -5.58
N LYS A 366 -2.79 20.49 -6.08
CA LYS A 366 -2.11 20.82 -7.34
C LYS A 366 -0.58 20.94 -7.22
N TYR A 367 -0.08 21.54 -6.15
CA TYR A 367 1.33 21.95 -6.05
C TYR A 367 2.17 21.16 -5.06
N VAL A 368 1.55 20.51 -4.07
CA VAL A 368 2.29 19.75 -3.03
C VAL A 368 2.23 18.25 -3.29
N THR A 369 1.07 17.72 -3.68
CA THR A 369 0.83 16.27 -3.75
C THR A 369 0.59 15.72 -5.16
N THR A 370 -0.21 16.39 -5.99
CA THR A 370 -0.91 15.96 -7.22
C THR A 370 -2.36 15.47 -6.97
N PRO A 371 -3.31 15.80 -7.88
CA PRO A 371 -4.73 15.48 -7.68
C PRO A 371 -5.03 14.00 -7.46
N ALA A 372 -4.34 13.10 -8.18
CA ALA A 372 -4.56 11.65 -8.11
C ALA A 372 -4.34 11.02 -6.71
N VAL A 373 -3.70 11.75 -5.80
CA VAL A 373 -3.11 11.22 -4.57
C VAL A 373 -3.24 12.15 -3.38
N TYR A 374 -3.89 13.30 -3.54
CA TYR A 374 -4.12 14.29 -2.48
C TYR A 374 -4.70 13.64 -1.22
N TRP A 375 -5.64 12.70 -1.38
CA TRP A 375 -6.26 11.97 -0.30
C TRP A 375 -5.27 11.20 0.61
N ARG A 376 -4.07 10.86 0.11
CA ARG A 376 -2.99 10.20 0.88
C ARG A 376 -2.41 11.09 1.97
N ILE A 377 -2.72 12.39 1.99
CA ILE A 377 -2.30 13.27 3.10
C ILE A 377 -2.83 12.78 4.46
N SER A 378 -4.00 12.13 4.45
CA SER A 378 -4.59 11.46 5.62
C SER A 378 -3.72 10.34 6.18
N TRP A 379 -2.80 9.80 5.40
CA TRP A 379 -1.87 8.74 5.80
C TRP A 379 -0.63 9.28 6.52
N SER A 380 -0.45 10.60 6.61
CA SER A 380 0.70 11.19 7.31
C SER A 380 0.56 11.18 8.83
N PHE A 381 -0.60 10.80 9.35
CA PHE A 381 -0.92 10.86 10.78
C PHE A 381 -1.42 9.50 11.28
N PRO A 382 -1.01 9.05 12.48
CA PRO A 382 -1.46 7.79 13.07
C PRO A 382 -2.88 7.94 13.68
N ILE A 383 -3.85 8.27 12.84
CA ILE A 383 -5.22 8.67 13.23
C ILE A 383 -5.87 7.62 14.13
N LEU A 384 -5.77 6.33 13.78
CA LEU A 384 -6.37 5.25 14.57
C LEU A 384 -5.78 5.14 15.97
N ILE A 385 -4.46 5.34 16.11
CA ILE A 385 -3.78 5.30 17.41
C ILE A 385 -4.20 6.51 18.26
N PHE A 386 -4.29 7.70 17.65
CA PHE A 386 -4.76 8.89 18.37
C PHE A 386 -6.22 8.75 18.81
N SER A 387 -7.11 8.26 17.95
CA SER A 387 -8.49 7.95 18.31
C SER A 387 -8.57 6.93 19.45
N ALA A 388 -7.71 5.90 19.43
CA ALA A 388 -7.65 4.88 20.47
C ALA A 388 -7.18 5.44 21.82
N ILE A 389 -6.16 6.31 21.80
CA ILE A 389 -5.69 7.02 23.00
C ILE A 389 -6.81 7.90 23.57
N SER A 390 -7.54 8.63 22.72
CA SER A 390 -8.68 9.44 23.14
C SER A 390 -9.76 8.61 23.82
N TYR A 391 -10.12 7.44 23.26
CA TYR A 391 -11.11 6.57 23.87
C TYR A 391 -10.61 5.95 25.19
N ALA A 392 -9.32 5.57 25.24
CA ALA A 392 -8.70 5.10 26.48
C ALA A 392 -8.74 6.16 27.59
N LEU A 393 -8.59 7.45 27.27
CA LEU A 393 -8.75 8.54 28.23
C LEU A 393 -10.18 8.68 28.76
N VAL A 394 -11.19 8.47 27.92
CA VAL A 394 -12.59 8.46 28.38
C VAL A 394 -12.79 7.37 29.43
N ILE A 395 -12.35 6.14 29.11
CA ILE A 395 -12.44 5.00 30.03
C ILE A 395 -11.68 5.27 31.32
N ASP A 396 -10.44 5.78 31.22
CA ASP A 396 -9.60 6.07 32.37
C ASP A 396 -10.22 7.13 33.31
N ASN A 397 -10.84 8.18 32.75
CA ASN A 397 -11.53 9.20 33.55
C ASN A 397 -12.81 8.68 34.22
N ILE A 398 -13.49 7.66 33.65
CA ILE A 398 -14.62 6.98 34.31
C ILE A 398 -14.12 6.16 35.51
N LEU A 399 -13.00 5.45 35.34
CA LEU A 399 -12.42 4.58 36.36
C LEU A 399 -11.82 5.37 37.54
N GLU A 400 -11.24 6.55 37.29
CA GLU A 400 -10.65 7.42 38.31
C GLU A 400 -11.68 8.11 39.26
N LYS A 401 -12.99 7.83 39.13
CA LYS A 401 -14.08 8.36 39.98
C LYS A 401 -14.04 9.90 40.17
N LYS A 402 -13.71 10.65 39.12
CA LYS A 402 -13.65 12.13 39.14
C LYS A 402 -15.02 12.79 39.35
N PRO A 403 -15.08 14.06 39.81
CA PRO A 403 -16.33 14.80 40.03
C PRO A 403 -17.23 14.88 38.78
N LEU A 404 -16.64 14.84 37.58
CA LEU A 404 -17.34 14.85 36.30
C LEU A 404 -17.65 13.44 35.75
N ARG A 405 -17.71 12.40 36.60
CA ARG A 405 -17.93 11.01 36.16
C ARG A 405 -19.18 10.86 35.29
N HIS A 406 -20.30 11.51 35.65
CA HIS A 406 -21.54 11.46 34.87
C HIS A 406 -21.35 11.97 33.43
N PHE A 407 -20.59 13.05 33.25
CA PHE A 407 -20.26 13.55 31.92
C PHE A 407 -19.47 12.53 31.10
N TYR A 408 -18.45 11.90 31.69
CA TYR A 408 -17.65 10.88 30.99
C TYR A 408 -18.46 9.63 30.67
N VAL A 409 -19.37 9.22 31.55
CA VAL A 409 -20.30 8.10 31.30
C VAL A 409 -21.23 8.43 30.13
N SER A 410 -21.84 9.64 30.11
CA SER A 410 -22.65 10.08 28.97
C SER A 410 -21.86 10.13 27.66
N LEU A 411 -20.64 10.67 27.71
CA LEU A 411 -19.75 10.69 26.55
C LEU A 411 -19.40 9.27 26.08
N TRP A 412 -19.15 8.34 26.99
CA TRP A 412 -18.90 6.94 26.67
C TRP A 412 -20.12 6.27 26.02
N PHE A 413 -21.34 6.51 26.54
CA PHE A 413 -22.57 6.01 25.91
C PHE A 413 -22.76 6.58 24.50
N PHE A 414 -22.45 7.86 24.30
CA PHE A 414 -22.50 8.47 22.98
C PHE A 414 -21.50 7.84 22.00
N ILE A 415 -20.24 7.67 22.43
CA ILE A 415 -19.22 6.98 21.64
C ILE A 415 -19.64 5.54 21.35
N PHE A 416 -20.20 4.84 22.34
CA PHE A 416 -20.71 3.48 22.18
C PHE A 416 -21.84 3.41 21.14
N GLY A 417 -22.77 4.37 21.15
CA GLY A 417 -23.78 4.50 20.10
C GLY A 417 -23.18 4.66 18.71
N LEU A 418 -22.14 5.48 18.56
CA LEU A 418 -21.41 5.63 17.28
C LEU A 418 -20.63 4.37 16.88
N ILE A 419 -20.13 3.59 17.84
CA ILE A 419 -19.52 2.27 17.57
C ILE A 419 -20.57 1.30 17.03
N LEU A 420 -21.76 1.23 17.63
CA LEU A 420 -22.86 0.40 17.15
C LEU A 420 -23.31 0.83 15.75
N TYR A 421 -23.41 2.14 15.50
CA TYR A 421 -23.70 2.70 14.18
C TYR A 421 -22.63 2.32 13.14
N SER A 422 -21.36 2.25 13.55
CA SER A 422 -20.23 1.91 12.67
C SER A 422 -20.09 0.41 12.39
N LEU A 423 -20.68 -0.44 13.22
CA LEU A 423 -20.47 -1.89 13.23
C LEU A 423 -20.83 -2.61 11.91
N PRO A 424 -21.91 -2.26 11.18
CA PRO A 424 -22.22 -2.88 9.89
C PRO A 424 -21.15 -2.64 8.81
N TYR A 425 -20.32 -1.60 8.99
CA TYR A 425 -19.31 -1.15 8.04
C TYR A 425 -17.90 -1.59 8.44
N ASN A 426 -17.79 -2.59 9.32
CA ASN A 426 -16.53 -3.09 9.83
C ASN A 426 -15.59 -3.64 8.73
N THR A 427 -14.33 -3.83 9.10
CA THR A 427 -13.27 -4.27 8.19
C THR A 427 -13.47 -5.70 7.71
N LEU A 428 -14.15 -6.56 8.48
CA LEU A 428 -14.36 -7.98 8.15
C LEU A 428 -15.66 -8.24 7.38
N ARG A 429 -16.38 -7.22 6.94
CA ARG A 429 -17.59 -7.42 6.13
C ARG A 429 -17.24 -8.02 4.76
N GLU A 430 -18.12 -8.86 4.23
CA GLU A 430 -17.94 -9.59 2.98
C GLU A 430 -17.56 -8.67 1.80
N LYS A 431 -18.23 -7.52 1.66
CA LYS A 431 -17.92 -6.51 0.63
C LYS A 431 -16.49 -5.97 0.68
N ASN A 432 -15.78 -6.16 1.78
CA ASN A 432 -14.44 -5.63 2.00
C ASN A 432 -13.37 -6.72 1.92
N ILE A 433 -13.61 -7.89 2.51
CA ILE A 433 -12.63 -8.99 2.57
C ILE A 433 -12.87 -10.12 1.59
N GLY A 434 -13.96 -10.09 0.82
CA GLY A 434 -14.33 -11.19 -0.05
C GLY A 434 -14.72 -12.47 0.70
N PRO A 435 -14.99 -13.56 -0.02
CA PRO A 435 -15.21 -14.87 0.58
C PRO A 435 -13.92 -15.42 1.20
N PHE A 436 -14.06 -16.31 2.18
CA PHE A 436 -12.92 -17.09 2.68
C PHE A 436 -12.49 -18.10 1.60
N GLU A 437 -11.27 -17.95 1.09
CA GLU A 437 -10.73 -18.84 0.05
C GLU A 437 -9.63 -19.79 0.55
N GLY A 438 -9.34 -19.77 1.86
CA GLY A 438 -8.34 -20.61 2.48
C GLY A 438 -7.40 -19.84 3.41
N PHE A 439 -6.59 -20.59 4.14
CA PHE A 439 -5.60 -20.02 5.07
C PHE A 439 -4.25 -19.87 4.36
N ALA A 440 -3.62 -18.71 4.49
CA ALA A 440 -2.29 -18.44 3.94
C ALA A 440 -2.21 -18.69 2.42
N VAL A 441 -3.27 -18.31 1.69
CA VAL A 441 -3.33 -18.35 0.22
C VAL A 441 -2.91 -17.02 -0.41
N TRP A 442 -2.58 -17.04 -1.70
CA TRP A 442 -2.42 -15.82 -2.49
C TRP A 442 -3.68 -14.97 -2.40
N LYS A 443 -3.54 -13.65 -2.24
CA LYS A 443 -4.68 -12.74 -2.05
C LYS A 443 -5.34 -12.40 -3.40
N VAL A 444 -5.60 -13.42 -4.19
CA VAL A 444 -6.18 -13.39 -5.54
C VAL A 444 -7.42 -14.28 -5.53
N PRO A 445 -8.56 -13.83 -6.06
CA PRO A 445 -9.76 -14.65 -6.09
C PRO A 445 -9.52 -15.93 -6.88
N SER A 446 -9.90 -17.06 -6.32
CA SER A 446 -9.72 -18.41 -6.87
C SER A 446 -10.20 -18.55 -8.32
N ASN A 447 -11.36 -17.95 -8.63
CA ASN A 447 -11.91 -17.91 -9.99
C ASN A 447 -10.98 -17.20 -10.99
N THR A 448 -10.52 -16.00 -10.62
CA THR A 448 -9.61 -15.19 -11.44
C THR A 448 -8.25 -15.85 -11.58
N LEU A 449 -7.73 -16.44 -10.49
CA LEU A 449 -6.46 -17.16 -10.48
C LEU A 449 -6.51 -18.38 -11.41
N GLY A 450 -7.58 -19.17 -11.35
CA GLY A 450 -7.77 -20.33 -12.20
C GLY A 450 -7.86 -19.99 -13.69
N ILE A 451 -8.43 -18.83 -14.04
CA ILE A 451 -8.42 -18.30 -15.41
C ILE A 451 -7.01 -17.88 -15.82
N ALA A 452 -6.30 -17.12 -14.98
CA ALA A 452 -4.95 -16.65 -15.29
C ALA A 452 -3.96 -17.81 -15.52
N MET A 453 -3.98 -18.83 -14.65
CA MET A 453 -3.14 -20.04 -14.80
C MET A 453 -3.44 -20.79 -16.11
N GLU A 454 -4.71 -20.86 -16.48
CA GLU A 454 -5.14 -21.52 -17.71
C GLU A 454 -4.69 -20.75 -18.95
N ILE A 455 -4.76 -19.41 -18.93
CA ILE A 455 -4.23 -18.55 -20.00
C ILE A 455 -2.72 -18.76 -20.17
N ILE A 456 -1.97 -18.76 -19.06
CA ILE A 456 -0.51 -18.99 -19.08
C ILE A 456 -0.20 -20.37 -19.68
N THR A 457 -0.98 -21.38 -19.32
CA THR A 457 -0.82 -22.74 -19.85
C THR A 457 -1.13 -22.82 -21.35
N ILE A 458 -2.18 -22.13 -21.83
CA ILE A 458 -2.55 -22.11 -23.26
C ILE A 458 -1.47 -21.42 -24.09
N ILE A 459 -1.00 -20.24 -23.64
CA ILE A 459 -0.09 -19.42 -24.45
C ILE A 459 1.33 -20.00 -24.44
N GLY A 460 1.80 -20.50 -23.30
CA GLY A 460 3.19 -20.92 -23.13
C GLY A 460 4.19 -19.79 -23.42
N ASP A 461 5.36 -20.13 -23.96
CA ASP A 461 6.43 -19.17 -24.27
C ASP A 461 6.29 -18.53 -25.69
N ASN A 462 5.11 -18.63 -26.33
CA ASN A 462 4.93 -18.32 -27.75
C ASN A 462 4.93 -16.83 -28.14
N GLY A 463 5.29 -15.91 -27.23
CA GLY A 463 5.47 -14.48 -27.53
C GLY A 463 4.22 -13.75 -28.06
N THR A 464 3.03 -14.28 -27.78
CA THR A 464 1.76 -13.70 -28.25
C THR A 464 1.17 -12.70 -27.25
N SER A 465 0.21 -11.88 -27.72
CA SER A 465 -0.47 -10.90 -26.87
C SER A 465 -1.83 -11.40 -26.36
N LEU A 466 -2.15 -11.03 -25.12
CA LEU A 466 -3.43 -11.25 -24.46
C LEU A 466 -4.22 -9.94 -24.37
N LEU A 467 -5.49 -10.00 -24.76
CA LEU A 467 -6.49 -8.99 -24.45
C LEU A 467 -7.43 -9.53 -23.38
N ALA A 468 -7.52 -8.87 -22.23
CA ALA A 468 -8.38 -9.32 -21.14
C ALA A 468 -8.83 -8.14 -20.24
N PRO A 469 -9.93 -8.29 -19.48
CA PRO A 469 -10.38 -7.28 -18.52
C PRO A 469 -9.35 -7.09 -17.40
N ASP A 470 -9.43 -5.95 -16.71
CA ASP A 470 -8.49 -5.53 -15.66
C ASP A 470 -8.28 -6.59 -14.57
N GLU A 471 -9.35 -7.30 -14.17
CA GLU A 471 -9.30 -8.32 -13.13
C GLU A 471 -8.46 -9.52 -13.55
N ILE A 472 -8.50 -9.91 -14.82
CA ILE A 472 -7.75 -11.04 -15.36
C ILE A 472 -6.33 -10.61 -15.74
N ALA A 473 -6.20 -9.55 -16.55
CA ALA A 473 -4.91 -9.06 -17.03
C ALA A 473 -4.00 -8.64 -15.87
N GLY A 474 -4.58 -7.98 -14.86
CA GLY A 474 -3.86 -7.58 -13.65
C GLY A 474 -3.43 -8.75 -12.75
N VAL A 475 -3.98 -9.96 -12.91
CA VAL A 475 -3.49 -11.18 -12.24
C VAL A 475 -2.43 -11.87 -13.10
N VAL A 476 -2.64 -11.93 -14.42
CA VAL A 476 -1.66 -12.48 -15.37
C VAL A 476 -0.31 -11.75 -15.28
N SER A 477 -0.31 -10.42 -15.10
CA SER A 477 0.92 -9.62 -14.95
C SER A 477 1.77 -9.97 -13.72
N ARG A 478 1.22 -10.73 -12.77
CA ARG A 478 1.88 -11.05 -11.49
C ARG A 478 2.71 -12.33 -11.55
N PHE A 479 2.67 -13.07 -12.65
CA PHE A 479 3.45 -14.28 -12.84
C PHE A 479 4.84 -13.96 -13.40
N GLU A 480 5.83 -14.80 -13.09
CA GLU A 480 7.22 -14.65 -13.55
C GLU A 480 7.35 -14.67 -15.07
N LYS A 481 6.50 -15.47 -15.70
CA LYS A 481 6.37 -15.58 -17.15
C LYS A 481 4.91 -15.38 -17.50
N HIS A 482 4.65 -14.41 -18.36
CA HIS A 482 3.32 -14.12 -18.85
C HIS A 482 3.39 -13.57 -20.28
N PRO A 483 2.30 -13.66 -21.08
CA PRO A 483 2.23 -13.10 -22.42
C PRO A 483 2.36 -11.57 -22.42
N ARG A 484 2.61 -10.99 -23.60
CA ARG A 484 2.48 -9.54 -23.77
C ARG A 484 1.02 -9.14 -23.47
N LEU A 485 0.82 -8.09 -22.68
CA LEU A 485 -0.53 -7.63 -22.35
C LEU A 485 -0.89 -6.41 -23.18
N VAL A 486 -2.07 -6.41 -23.80
CA VAL A 486 -2.59 -5.23 -24.50
C VAL A 486 -2.91 -4.12 -23.51
N ASN A 487 -3.51 -4.51 -22.39
CA ASN A 487 -3.83 -3.67 -21.24
C ASN A 487 -3.57 -4.49 -19.95
N VAL A 488 -3.28 -3.77 -18.87
CA VAL A 488 -3.22 -4.35 -17.52
C VAL A 488 -4.32 -3.73 -16.67
N ARG A 489 -4.40 -2.40 -16.72
CA ARG A 489 -5.49 -1.59 -16.19
C ARG A 489 -5.78 -0.42 -17.12
N GLY A 490 -7.03 -0.02 -17.26
CA GLY A 490 -7.39 1.17 -18.06
C GLY A 490 -6.57 2.40 -17.66
N MET A 491 -6.46 2.67 -16.35
CA MET A 491 -5.67 3.78 -15.81
C MET A 491 -4.19 3.74 -16.20
N TYR A 492 -3.58 2.55 -16.36
CA TYR A 492 -2.17 2.44 -16.74
C TYR A 492 -1.93 2.79 -18.21
N LEU A 493 -2.91 2.57 -19.09
CA LEU A 493 -2.83 3.05 -20.47
C LEU A 493 -2.76 4.58 -20.52
N ASP A 494 -3.57 5.25 -19.70
CA ASP A 494 -3.56 6.73 -19.63
C ASP A 494 -2.26 7.28 -19.05
N ILE A 495 -1.73 6.63 -18.01
CA ILE A 495 -0.46 7.02 -17.39
C ILE A 495 0.70 6.82 -18.37
N LEU A 496 0.72 5.71 -19.10
CA LEU A 496 1.77 5.38 -20.06
C LEU A 496 1.55 5.98 -21.45
N LYS A 497 0.45 6.71 -21.68
CA LYS A 497 0.14 7.37 -22.95
C LYS A 497 1.33 8.11 -23.58
N PRO A 498 2.15 8.88 -22.85
CA PRO A 498 3.32 9.56 -23.45
C PRO A 498 4.40 8.62 -24.00
N SER A 499 4.36 7.34 -23.63
CA SER A 499 5.31 6.30 -24.05
C SER A 499 4.84 5.52 -25.28
N PHE A 500 3.58 5.67 -25.67
CA PHE A 500 3.00 5.06 -26.86
C PHE A 500 2.95 6.06 -28.01
N SER A 501 2.98 5.57 -29.25
CA SER A 501 2.56 6.41 -30.38
C SER A 501 1.06 6.70 -30.26
N SER A 502 0.60 7.83 -30.82
CA SER A 502 -0.83 8.18 -30.81
C SER A 502 -1.69 7.07 -31.43
N GLU A 503 -1.17 6.41 -32.47
CA GLU A 503 -1.83 5.26 -33.10
C GLU A 503 -1.88 4.06 -32.15
N GLU A 504 -0.76 3.65 -31.56
CA GLU A 504 -0.71 2.50 -30.65
C GLU A 504 -1.63 2.69 -29.44
N TYR A 505 -1.61 3.88 -28.83
CA TYR A 505 -2.52 4.21 -27.72
C TYR A 505 -3.99 4.07 -28.13
N SER A 506 -4.36 4.62 -29.30
CA SER A 506 -5.74 4.56 -29.78
C SER A 506 -6.19 3.11 -30.02
N ARG A 507 -5.32 2.27 -30.58
CA ARG A 507 -5.58 0.83 -30.77
C ARG A 507 -5.75 0.11 -29.43
N ARG A 508 -4.88 0.36 -28.45
CA ARG A 508 -4.98 -0.23 -27.10
C ARG A 508 -6.26 0.19 -26.38
N ILE A 509 -6.65 1.45 -26.47
CA ILE A 509 -7.90 1.95 -25.87
C ILE A 509 -9.13 1.35 -26.56
N ALA A 510 -9.14 1.25 -27.88
CA ALA A 510 -10.24 0.60 -28.60
C ALA A 510 -10.40 -0.87 -28.19
N LEU A 511 -9.29 -1.61 -28.09
CA LEU A 511 -9.32 -2.99 -27.60
C LEU A 511 -9.69 -3.10 -26.13
N TYR A 512 -9.26 -2.15 -25.29
CA TYR A 512 -9.67 -2.10 -23.90
C TYR A 512 -11.18 -1.89 -23.76
N ASN A 513 -11.76 -0.94 -24.50
CA ASN A 513 -13.21 -0.70 -24.54
C ASN A 513 -13.98 -1.94 -24.98
N LEU A 514 -13.45 -2.71 -25.94
CA LEU A 514 -14.02 -4.00 -26.35
C LEU A 514 -14.19 -4.96 -25.16
N THR A 515 -13.22 -5.01 -24.23
CA THR A 515 -13.32 -5.86 -23.02
C THR A 515 -14.38 -5.38 -22.02
N LEU A 516 -14.72 -4.09 -22.06
CA LEU A 516 -15.79 -3.48 -21.28
C LEU A 516 -17.18 -3.61 -21.95
N GLY A 517 -17.25 -4.28 -23.10
CA GLY A 517 -18.50 -4.44 -23.85
C GLY A 517 -18.88 -3.22 -24.68
N THR A 518 -17.97 -2.27 -24.89
CA THR A 518 -18.23 -1.04 -25.66
C THR A 518 -17.43 -1.02 -26.97
N ILE A 519 -18.13 -0.80 -28.08
CA ILE A 519 -17.55 -0.58 -29.40
C ILE A 519 -17.74 0.89 -29.72
N SER A 520 -16.67 1.68 -29.64
CA SER A 520 -16.69 3.12 -29.94
C SER A 520 -16.12 3.46 -31.31
N GLU A 521 -15.38 2.53 -31.92
CA GLU A 521 -14.66 2.71 -33.18
C GLU A 521 -15.24 1.80 -34.26
N GLU A 522 -14.92 2.09 -35.53
CA GLU A 522 -15.33 1.25 -36.66
C GLU A 522 -14.79 -0.19 -36.53
N GLU A 523 -15.61 -1.19 -36.88
CA GLU A 523 -15.25 -2.62 -36.80
C GLU A 523 -13.89 -2.92 -37.44
N ARG A 524 -13.66 -2.38 -38.64
CA ARG A 524 -12.40 -2.54 -39.38
C ARG A 524 -11.19 -2.05 -38.58
N PHE A 525 -11.32 -0.94 -37.85
CA PHE A 525 -10.23 -0.44 -37.02
C PHE A 525 -9.91 -1.40 -35.87
N ILE A 526 -10.93 -2.01 -35.26
CA ILE A 526 -10.75 -3.01 -34.19
C ILE A 526 -10.09 -4.29 -34.73
N GLU A 527 -10.52 -4.78 -35.89
CA GLU A 527 -9.90 -5.94 -36.55
C GLU A 527 -8.42 -5.70 -36.86
N GLU A 528 -8.10 -4.54 -37.45
CA GLU A 528 -6.73 -4.14 -37.72
C GLU A 528 -5.92 -4.02 -36.42
N SER A 529 -6.54 -3.54 -35.33
CA SER A 529 -5.90 -3.41 -34.02
C SER A 529 -5.58 -4.77 -33.38
N LEU A 530 -6.51 -5.73 -33.44
CA LEU A 530 -6.29 -7.12 -33.00
C LEU A 530 -5.11 -7.74 -33.74
N LYS A 531 -5.01 -7.49 -35.06
CA LYS A 531 -3.93 -8.01 -35.90
C LYS A 531 -2.58 -7.32 -35.62
N GLN A 532 -2.55 -5.99 -35.57
CA GLN A 532 -1.31 -5.24 -35.38
C GLN A 532 -0.69 -5.44 -34.00
N LEU A 533 -1.51 -5.57 -32.96
CA LEU A 533 -1.04 -5.87 -31.60
C LEU A 533 -0.78 -7.37 -31.38
N ASN A 534 -0.91 -8.20 -32.42
CA ASN A 534 -0.70 -9.65 -32.41
C ASN A 534 -1.48 -10.36 -31.29
N VAL A 535 -2.75 -9.98 -31.12
CA VAL A 535 -3.62 -10.59 -30.12
C VAL A 535 -3.94 -12.01 -30.55
N SER A 536 -3.66 -12.97 -29.65
CA SER A 536 -3.92 -14.39 -29.91
C SER A 536 -5.06 -14.93 -29.05
N ILE A 537 -5.23 -14.38 -27.86
CA ILE A 537 -6.32 -14.71 -26.96
C ILE A 537 -7.04 -13.43 -26.55
N VAL A 538 -8.36 -13.48 -26.66
CA VAL A 538 -9.28 -12.45 -26.16
C VAL A 538 -10.13 -13.09 -25.07
N ILE A 539 -10.15 -12.44 -23.90
CA ILE A 539 -11.00 -12.80 -22.77
C ILE A 539 -12.01 -11.68 -22.59
N ILE A 540 -13.29 -12.03 -22.48
CA ILE A 540 -14.38 -11.06 -22.27
C ILE A 540 -15.31 -11.66 -21.23
N ALA A 541 -15.79 -10.82 -20.30
CA ALA A 541 -16.84 -11.24 -19.36
C ALA A 541 -18.11 -11.56 -20.16
N VAL A 542 -18.81 -12.65 -19.86
CA VAL A 542 -19.98 -13.08 -20.63
C VAL A 542 -21.05 -11.99 -20.67
N ASP A 543 -21.19 -11.22 -19.58
CA ASP A 543 -22.13 -10.07 -19.51
C ASP A 543 -21.78 -8.93 -20.47
N ASN A 544 -20.51 -8.84 -20.90
CA ASN A 544 -20.01 -7.84 -21.86
C ASN A 544 -19.96 -8.38 -23.30
N GLU A 545 -20.33 -9.66 -23.53
CA GLU A 545 -20.24 -10.34 -24.82
C GLU A 545 -21.49 -10.06 -25.67
N SER A 546 -21.61 -8.84 -26.21
CA SER A 546 -22.73 -8.47 -27.09
C SER A 546 -22.70 -9.24 -28.43
N SER A 547 -23.85 -9.34 -29.10
CA SER A 547 -23.94 -9.98 -30.42
C SER A 547 -23.02 -9.33 -31.47
N GLU A 548 -22.80 -8.02 -31.34
CA GLU A 548 -21.90 -7.23 -32.18
C GLU A 548 -20.43 -7.65 -31.95
N ILE A 549 -20.01 -7.78 -30.70
CA ILE A 549 -18.66 -8.25 -30.33
C ILE A 549 -18.42 -9.68 -30.82
N VAL A 550 -19.42 -10.56 -30.67
CA VAL A 550 -19.37 -11.94 -31.17
C VAL A 550 -19.18 -11.96 -32.69
N HIS A 551 -19.94 -11.13 -33.41
CA HIS A 551 -19.82 -11.02 -34.87
C HIS A 551 -18.42 -10.53 -35.27
N LEU A 552 -17.95 -9.45 -34.67
CA LEU A 552 -16.63 -8.87 -34.88
C LEU A 552 -15.50 -9.87 -34.66
N LEU A 553 -15.53 -10.61 -33.53
CA LEU A 553 -14.51 -11.61 -33.22
C LEU A 553 -14.51 -12.77 -34.22
N HIS A 554 -15.68 -13.18 -34.72
CA HIS A 554 -15.77 -14.20 -35.76
C HIS A 554 -15.21 -13.72 -37.09
N THR A 555 -15.52 -12.49 -37.50
CA THR A 555 -14.97 -11.86 -38.71
C THR A 555 -13.46 -11.70 -38.62
N ALA A 556 -12.95 -11.33 -37.44
CA ALA A 556 -11.52 -11.30 -37.10
C ALA A 556 -10.85 -12.69 -36.94
N HIS A 557 -11.53 -13.78 -37.31
CA HIS A 557 -11.06 -15.16 -37.25
C HIS A 557 -10.79 -15.75 -35.85
N TYR A 558 -11.43 -15.22 -34.81
CA TYR A 558 -11.43 -15.85 -33.50
C TYR A 558 -12.51 -16.92 -33.39
N LYS A 559 -12.22 -17.95 -32.60
CA LYS A 559 -13.18 -18.99 -32.23
C LYS A 559 -13.34 -18.99 -30.73
N ARG A 560 -14.59 -18.95 -30.27
CA ARG A 560 -14.92 -19.25 -28.88
C ARG A 560 -14.61 -20.72 -28.59
N ILE A 561 -13.75 -20.96 -27.61
CA ILE A 561 -13.32 -22.31 -27.25
C ILE A 561 -14.02 -22.83 -26.00
N LYS A 562 -14.32 -21.97 -25.03
CA LYS A 562 -15.01 -22.32 -23.77
C LYS A 562 -15.47 -21.09 -23.01
N VAL A 563 -16.25 -21.34 -21.95
CA VAL A 563 -16.64 -20.36 -20.92
C VAL A 563 -16.25 -20.92 -19.56
N LYS A 564 -15.66 -20.10 -18.69
CA LYS A 564 -15.29 -20.48 -17.32
C LYS A 564 -15.46 -19.29 -16.38
N SER A 565 -16.13 -19.51 -15.25
CA SER A 565 -16.35 -18.51 -14.19
C SER A 565 -16.79 -17.13 -14.71
N ASN A 566 -17.77 -17.11 -15.63
CA ASN A 566 -18.30 -15.91 -16.29
C ASN A 566 -17.38 -15.21 -17.31
N TYR A 567 -16.35 -15.89 -17.82
CA TYR A 567 -15.49 -15.37 -18.88
C TYR A 567 -15.46 -16.29 -20.10
N ALA A 568 -15.62 -15.70 -21.29
CA ALA A 568 -15.53 -16.38 -22.57
C ALA A 568 -14.09 -16.33 -23.11
N PHE A 569 -13.57 -17.48 -23.55
CA PHE A 569 -12.25 -17.61 -24.15
C PHE A 569 -12.36 -17.63 -25.67
N TRP A 570 -11.72 -16.66 -26.32
CA TRP A 570 -11.67 -16.53 -27.76
C TRP A 570 -10.22 -16.66 -28.24
N VAL A 571 -9.95 -17.62 -29.12
CA VAL A 571 -8.60 -17.88 -29.64
C VAL A 571 -8.55 -17.67 -31.14
N ASN A 572 -7.51 -16.98 -31.60
CA ASN A 572 -7.30 -16.71 -33.01
C ASN A 572 -6.98 -18.00 -33.78
N LYS A 573 -7.79 -18.34 -34.80
CA LYS A 573 -7.63 -19.57 -35.60
C LYS A 573 -6.32 -19.63 -36.38
N THR A 574 -5.65 -18.51 -36.61
CA THR A 574 -4.40 -18.45 -37.38
C THR A 574 -3.15 -18.61 -36.50
N SER A 575 -3.30 -18.54 -35.17
CA SER A 575 -2.19 -18.74 -34.24
C SER A 575 -1.73 -20.21 -34.23
N SER A 576 -0.42 -20.43 -34.01
CA SER A 576 0.19 -21.76 -33.83
C SER A 576 -0.32 -22.53 -32.61
N LEU A 577 -1.24 -21.94 -31.82
CA LEU A 577 -1.83 -22.50 -30.61
C LEU A 577 -2.86 -23.62 -30.86
N ARG A 578 -3.11 -24.01 -32.13
CA ARG A 578 -4.10 -25.04 -32.50
C ARG A 578 -3.87 -26.38 -31.81
N ASP A 579 -2.62 -26.79 -31.60
CA ASP A 579 -2.30 -28.10 -31.02
C ASP A 579 -2.44 -28.10 -29.48
N ALA A 580 -2.14 -26.98 -28.82
CA ALA A 580 -2.36 -26.80 -27.38
C ALA A 580 -3.87 -26.78 -27.03
N VAL A 581 -4.69 -26.12 -27.85
CA VAL A 581 -6.14 -26.06 -27.65
C VAL A 581 -6.81 -27.42 -27.87
N LYS A 582 -6.29 -28.27 -28.78
CA LYS A 582 -6.80 -29.63 -28.99
C LYS A 582 -6.60 -30.52 -27.76
N GLN A 583 -5.47 -30.41 -27.05
CA GLN A 583 -5.23 -31.21 -25.83
C GLN A 583 -6.17 -30.82 -24.68
N ILE A 584 -6.51 -29.54 -24.55
CA ILE A 584 -7.39 -29.03 -23.48
C ILE A 584 -8.86 -29.42 -23.68
N ASN A 585 -9.31 -29.56 -24.93
CA ASN A 585 -10.68 -30.00 -25.21
C ASN A 585 -10.88 -31.51 -25.01
N VAL A 586 -9.81 -32.30 -24.91
CA VAL A 586 -9.91 -33.75 -24.66
C VAL A 586 -10.09 -34.04 -23.17
N THR A 587 -9.50 -33.24 -22.28
CA THR A 587 -9.57 -33.45 -20.82
C THR A 587 -10.83 -32.92 -20.12
N ASN A 588 -11.69 -32.17 -20.82
CA ASN A 588 -12.97 -31.68 -20.25
C ASN A 588 -14.20 -32.50 -20.71
N ASN A 589 -13.99 -33.57 -21.50
CA ASN A 589 -15.03 -34.52 -21.90
C ASN A 589 -14.92 -35.87 -21.17
N GLU A 590 -14.06 -35.95 -20.16
CA GLU A 590 -14.01 -36.99 -19.12
C GLU A 590 -14.35 -36.34 -17.78
#